data_AF-A0A940V9M3-F1
#
_entry.id   AF-A0A940V9M3-F1
#
_cell.length_a   1.000
_cell.length_b   1.000
_cell.length_c   1.000
_cell.angle_alpha   90.00
_cell.angle_beta   90.00
_cell.angle_gamma   90.00
#
_symmetry.space_group_name_H-M   'P 1'
#
loop_
_entity.id
_entity.type
_entity.pdbx_description
1 polymer ?
#
loop_
_entity_poly.entity_id
_entity_poly.type
_entity_poly.pdbx_seq_one_letter_code
_entity_poly.pdbx_strand_id
1 'polypeptide(L)' 'MRNWQEMNALTLAYLGDAVYELWVRTHLLELGHEKVKELHKQAISYVRASTQAQVLHALLPELDEIEQQIVMRGRNAKGG' A
#
# COMPACT_ATOMS: atom_id res chain seq x y z
N MET A 1 -9.59 -18.50 10.12
CA MET A 1 -8.55 -17.77 9.34
C MET A 1 -7.24 -17.87 10.08
N ARG A 2 -6.10 -17.95 9.37
CA ARG A 2 -4.78 -17.81 9.99
C ARG A 2 -4.67 -16.42 10.63
N ASN A 3 -3.93 -16.28 11.73
CA ASN A 3 -3.63 -14.97 12.29
C ASN A 3 -2.80 -14.19 11.25
N TRP A 4 -3.28 -13.01 10.85
CA TRP A 4 -2.61 -12.18 9.84
C TRP A 4 -1.23 -11.71 10.30
N GLN A 5 -1.03 -11.58 11.62
CA GLN A 5 0.27 -11.25 12.24
C GLN A 5 1.32 -12.32 11.95
N GLU A 6 0.93 -13.57 11.67
CA GLU A 6 1.85 -14.67 11.40
C GLU A 6 2.08 -14.89 9.90
N MET A 7 1.34 -14.20 9.03
CA MET A 7 1.46 -14.36 7.59
C MET A 7 2.80 -13.83 7.08
N ASN A 8 3.28 -14.42 5.98
CA ASN A 8 4.47 -13.95 5.29
C ASN A 8 4.26 -12.49 4.83
N ALA A 9 5.25 -11.64 5.05
CA ALA A 9 5.23 -10.23 4.66
C ALA A 9 4.98 -10.05 3.15
N LEU A 10 5.52 -10.93 2.29
CA LEU A 10 5.22 -10.88 0.85
C LEU A 10 3.76 -11.20 0.53
N THR A 11 3.13 -12.11 1.28
CA THR A 11 1.71 -12.43 1.13
C THR A 11 0.83 -11.26 1.59
N LEU A 12 1.20 -10.61 2.69
CA LEU A 12 0.52 -9.40 3.15
C LEU A 12 0.69 -8.25 2.15
N ALA A 13 1.89 -8.07 1.59
CA ALA A 13 2.15 -7.06 0.57
C ALA A 13 1.34 -7.31 -0.71
N TYR A 14 1.22 -8.57 -1.16
CA TYR A 14 0.38 -8.94 -2.30
C TYR A 14 -1.09 -8.54 -2.10
N LEU A 15 -1.65 -8.77 -0.90
CA LEU A 15 -3.00 -8.34 -0.58
C LEU A 15 -3.10 -6.82 -0.44
N GLY A 16 -2.14 -6.21 0.26
CA GLY A 16 -2.08 -4.77 0.51
C GLY A 16 -2.00 -3.94 -0.78
N ASP A 17 -1.27 -4.42 -1.79
CA ASP A 17 -1.19 -3.79 -3.11
C ASP A 17 -2.57 -3.72 -3.79
N ALA A 18 -3.33 -4.82 -3.75
CA ALA A 18 -4.69 -4.84 -4.29
C ALA A 18 -5.66 -3.92 -3.53
N VAL A 19 -5.56 -3.89 -2.19
CA VAL A 19 -6.40 -3.02 -1.35
C VAL A 19 -6.08 -1.55 -1.61
N TYR A 20 -4.80 -1.19 -1.66
CA TYR A 20 -4.36 0.19 -1.89
C TYR A 20 -4.71 0.66 -3.31
N GLU A 21 -4.52 -0.19 -4.32
CA GLU A 21 -4.90 0.10 -5.71
C GLU A 21 -6.41 0.37 -5.83
N LEU A 22 -7.25 -0.45 -5.17
CA LEU A 22 -8.69 -0.23 -5.16
C LEU A 22 -9.06 1.09 -4.49
N TRP A 23 -8.46 1.40 -3.34
CA TRP A 23 -8.69 2.65 -2.62
C TRP A 23 -8.29 3.86 -3.48
N VAL A 24 -7.11 3.85 -4.09
CA VAL A 24 -6.63 4.93 -4.98
C VAL A 24 -7.58 5.14 -6.15
N ARG A 25 -8.02 4.06 -6.83
CA ARG A 25 -8.96 4.17 -7.96
C ARG A 25 -10.30 4.74 -7.53
N THR A 26 -10.80 4.32 -6.37
CA THR A 26 -12.07 4.81 -5.81
C THR A 26 -11.96 6.30 -5.47
N HIS A 27 -10.87 6.69 -4.81
CA HIS A 27 -10.59 8.08 -4.48
C HIS A 27 -10.53 8.98 -5.73
N LEU A 28 -9.86 8.53 -6.79
CA LEU A 28 -9.79 9.29 -8.04
C LEU A 28 -11.15 9.44 -8.73
N LEU A 29 -12.01 8.43 -8.66
CA LEU A 29 -13.39 8.51 -9.16
C LEU A 29 -14.21 9.51 -8.35
N GLU A 30 -14.07 9.51 -7.02
CA GLU A 30 -14.75 10.47 -6.13
C GLU A 30 -14.32 11.92 -6.40
N LEU A 31 -13.08 12.14 -6.84
CA LEU A 31 -12.58 13.44 -7.29
C LEU A 31 -13.09 13.88 -8.69
N GLY A 32 -13.92 13.05 -9.35
CA GLY A 32 -14.52 13.35 -10.65
C GLY A 32 -13.61 13.01 -11.85
N HIS A 33 -12.58 12.20 -11.67
CA HIS A 33 -11.79 11.71 -12.80
C HIS A 33 -12.52 10.56 -13.51
N GLU A 34 -12.98 10.78 -14.74
CA GLU A 34 -13.77 9.77 -15.48
C GLU A 34 -13.01 9.17 -16.68
N LYS A 35 -11.98 9.86 -17.18
CA LYS A 35 -11.20 9.38 -18.33
C LYS A 35 -10.21 8.30 -17.92
N VAL A 36 -10.42 7.07 -18.36
CA VAL A 36 -9.59 5.89 -18.03
C VAL A 36 -8.09 6.13 -18.20
N LYS A 37 -7.66 6.83 -19.27
CA LYS A 37 -6.25 7.14 -19.52
C LYS A 37 -5.66 8.05 -18.43
N GLU A 38 -6.41 9.05 -18.00
CA GLU A 38 -5.97 9.98 -16.94
C GLU A 38 -6.03 9.30 -15.57
N LEU A 39 -7.07 8.50 -15.31
CA LEU A 39 -7.18 7.66 -14.12
C LEU A 39 -5.96 6.77 -13.94
N HIS A 40 -5.55 6.05 -15.00
CA HIS A 40 -4.39 5.18 -14.96
C HIS A 40 -3.09 5.97 -14.67
N LYS A 41 -2.89 7.09 -15.38
CA LYS A 41 -1.72 7.96 -15.18
C LYS A 41 -1.64 8.49 -13.74
N GLN A 42 -2.77 8.92 -13.19
CA GLN A 42 -2.82 9.43 -11.81
C GLN A 42 -2.62 8.30 -10.81
N ALA A 43 -3.30 7.16 -10.96
CA ALA A 43 -3.14 6.01 -10.08
C ALA A 43 -1.66 5.60 -9.95
N ILE A 44 -0.91 5.54 -11.06
CA ILE A 44 0.54 5.28 -11.05
C ILE A 44 1.30 6.22 -10.12
N SER A 45 0.94 7.51 -10.05
CA SER A 45 1.62 8.47 -9.17
C SER A 45 1.40 8.18 -7.68
N TYR A 46 0.29 7.55 -7.30
CA TYR A 46 0.00 7.12 -5.93
C TYR A 46 0.65 5.78 -5.59
N VAL A 47 0.60 4.82 -6.53
CA VAL A 47 0.96 3.42 -6.26
C VAL A 47 2.42 3.07 -6.57
N ARG A 48 3.19 3.96 -7.20
CA ARG A 48 4.63 3.73 -7.39
C ARG A 48 5.35 3.59 -6.05
N ALA A 49 6.35 2.71 -6.02
CA ALA A 49 7.12 2.38 -4.81
C ALA A 49 7.71 3.59 -4.09
N SER A 50 8.19 4.60 -4.83
CA SER A 50 8.75 5.81 -4.23
C SER A 50 7.71 6.67 -3.50
N THR A 51 6.48 6.76 -4.01
CA THR A 51 5.38 7.46 -3.33
C THR A 51 4.95 6.67 -2.10
N GLN A 52 4.76 5.35 -2.24
CA GLN A 52 4.39 4.50 -1.10
C GLN A 52 5.44 4.57 0.03
N ALA A 53 6.73 4.60 -0.31
CA ALA A 53 7.80 4.79 0.67
C ALA A 53 7.71 6.14 1.40
N GLN A 54 7.44 7.23 0.67
CA GLN A 54 7.26 8.56 1.28
C GLN A 54 6.05 8.62 2.21
N VAL A 55 4.91 8.05 1.78
CA VAL A 55 3.69 7.96 2.60
C VAL A 55 3.97 7.12 3.85
N LEU A 56 4.60 5.97 3.71
CA LEU A 56 4.97 5.13 4.85
C LEU A 56 5.88 5.87 5.84
N HIS A 57 6.88 6.61 5.34
CA HIS A 57 7.74 7.43 6.20
C HIS A 57 6.96 8.50 6.98
N ALA A 58 5.95 9.11 6.37
CA ALA A 58 5.08 10.08 7.03
C ALA A 58 4.15 9.43 8.06
N LEU A 59 3.69 8.19 7.80
CA LEU A 59 2.80 7.44 8.70
C LEU A 59 3.53 6.79 9.88
N LEU A 60 4.83 6.50 9.78
CA LEU A 60 5.61 5.81 10.82
C LEU A 60 5.35 6.30 12.27
N PRO A 61 5.25 7.61 12.55
CA PRO A 61 4.98 8.12 13.91
C PRO A 61 3.57 7.83 14.43
N GLU A 62 2.62 7.53 13.54
CA GLU A 62 1.22 7.26 13.87
C GLU A 62 0.95 5.76 14.09
N LEU A 63 1.88 4.90 13.68
CA LEU A 63 1.74 3.46 13.78
C LEU A 63 1.94 2.96 15.21
N ASP A 64 1.11 2.01 15.62
CA ASP A 64 1.31 1.30 16.88
C ASP A 64 2.49 0.31 16.83
N GLU A 65 2.80 -0.32 17.96
CA GLU A 65 3.92 -1.25 18.05
C GLU A 65 3.77 -2.45 17.09
N ILE A 66 2.55 -2.97 16.92
CA ILE A 66 2.27 -4.15 16.08
C ILE A 66 2.47 -3.76 14.61
N GLU A 67 1.94 -2.63 14.19
CA GLU A 67 2.05 -2.09 12.84
C GLU A 67 3.51 -1.81 12.47
N GLN A 68 4.28 -1.20 13.39
CA GLN A 68 5.71 -0.98 13.19
C GLN A 68 6.49 -2.29 12.99
N GLN A 69 6.17 -3.35 13.74
CA GLN A 69 6.79 -4.67 13.53
C GLN A 69 6.46 -5.24 12.15
N ILE A 70 5.23 -5.06 11.68
CA ILE A 70 4.82 -5.52 10.35
C ILE A 70 5.56 -4.75 9.25
N VAL A 71 5.71 -3.43 9.39
CA VAL A 71 6.51 -2.60 8.48
C VAL A 71 7.95 -3.07 8.42
N MET A 72 8.57 -3.34 9.57
CA MET A 72 9.96 -3.82 9.63
C MET A 72 10.11 -5.19 8.96
N ARG A 73 9.15 -6.10 9.15
CA ARG A 73 9.11 -7.39 8.45
C ARG A 73 8.95 -7.24 6.95
N GLY A 74 8.10 -6.32 6.50
CA GLY A 74 7.94 -5.95 5.09
C GLY A 74 9.24 -5.47 4.45
N ARG A 75 9.95 -4.55 5.12
CA ARG A 75 11.23 -4.01 4.64
C ARG A 75 12.35 -5.05 4.56
N ASN A 76 12.35 -6.01 5.49
CA ASN A 76 13.34 -7.08 5.54
C ASN A 76 12.96 -8.31 4.69
N ALA A 77 11.78 -8.31 4.07
CA ALA A 77 11.37 -9.37 3.16
C ALA A 77 12.26 -9.30 1.90
N LYS A 78 13.10 -10.30 1.71
CA LYS A 78 13.86 -10.45 0.47
C LYS A 78 12.91 -10.98 -0.61
N GLY A 79 12.86 -10.31 -1.75
CA GLY A 79 12.24 -10.86 -2.96
C GLY A 79 12.95 -12.18 -3.28
N GLY A 80 12.18 -13.25 -3.41
CA GLY A 80 12.68 -14.53 -3.93
C GLY A 80 13.18 -14.38 -5.36
#